data_AF-A0A022PSB2-F1
#
_entry.id   AF-A0A022PSB2-F1
#
_cell.length_a   1.000
_cell.length_b   1.000
_cell.length_c   1.000
_cell.angle_alpha   90.00
_cell.angle_beta   90.00
_cell.angle_gamma   90.00
#
_symmetry.space_group_name_H-M   'P 1'
#
loop_
_entity.id
_entity.type
_entity.pdbx_description
1 polymer ?
#
loop_
_entity_poly.entity_id
_entity_poly.type
_entity_poly.pdbx_seq_one_letter_code
_entity_poly.pdbx_strand_id
1 'polypeptide(L)'
;ENLTVDVRGRTNPPMPLNYFGNCLGGGIAKIKHKTLVGEEGFVIAAEAIALDIKNRVNNKDEVLKGVENWMSDSEKFVGMRTVGVSGSPKFDLCDADFGLGRARKLDGEKYSISLCKSNDSEGGLEIGMNIKQDKTRRKLSRVLHTKVEDEN
;
A
#
# COMPACT_ATOMS: atom_id res chain seq x y z
N GLU A 1 -1.38 7.13 -4.84
CA GLU A 1 -1.01 5.85 -4.22
C GLU A 1 -1.49 4.71 -5.09
N ASN A 2 -0.71 3.65 -5.28
CA ASN A 2 -1.13 2.44 -5.99
C ASN A 2 -1.40 1.32 -4.98
N LEU A 3 -2.61 0.77 -5.01
CA LEU A 3 -3.08 -0.30 -4.14
C LEU A 3 -3.20 -1.59 -4.95
N THR A 4 -2.48 -2.62 -4.56
CA THR A 4 -2.65 -3.97 -5.11
C THR A 4 -3.63 -4.76 -4.24
N VAL A 5 -4.56 -5.48 -4.88
CA VAL A 5 -5.67 -6.14 -4.20
C VAL A 5 -5.80 -7.58 -4.65
N ASP A 6 -5.96 -8.49 -3.70
CA ASP A 6 -6.38 -9.86 -3.97
C ASP A 6 -7.83 -9.89 -4.50
N VAL A 7 -7.99 -10.32 -5.75
CA VAL A 7 -9.30 -10.37 -6.43
C VAL A 7 -9.89 -11.78 -6.49
N ARG A 8 -9.30 -12.80 -5.82
CA ARG A 8 -9.85 -14.16 -5.81
C ARG A 8 -11.31 -14.22 -5.37
N GLY A 9 -11.66 -13.52 -4.29
CA GLY A 9 -13.06 -13.41 -3.82
C GLY A 9 -13.93 -12.43 -4.62
N ARG A 10 -13.35 -11.73 -5.60
CA ARG A 10 -13.98 -10.64 -6.36
C ARG A 10 -14.28 -11.00 -7.82
N THR A 11 -13.78 -12.13 -8.33
CA THR A 11 -14.15 -12.67 -9.64
C THR A 11 -15.55 -13.28 -9.64
N ASN A 12 -16.11 -13.54 -10.82
CA ASN A 12 -17.36 -14.26 -11.00
C ASN A 12 -17.19 -15.40 -12.02
N PRO A 13 -17.16 -16.68 -11.58
CA PRO A 13 -17.24 -17.14 -10.19
C PRO A 13 -15.97 -16.77 -9.37
N PRO A 14 -16.04 -16.76 -8.03
CA PRO A 14 -14.86 -16.56 -7.18
C PRO A 14 -13.78 -17.63 -7.46
N MET A 15 -12.51 -17.21 -7.47
CA MET A 15 -11.40 -18.14 -7.59
C MET A 15 -11.21 -18.94 -6.30
N PRO A 16 -10.79 -20.22 -6.40
CA PRO A 16 -10.40 -21.01 -5.24
C PRO A 16 -9.30 -20.33 -4.42
N LEU A 17 -9.32 -20.49 -3.09
CA LEU A 17 -8.28 -19.96 -2.22
C LEU A 17 -6.89 -20.54 -2.53
N ASN A 18 -6.84 -21.78 -3.00
CA ASN A 18 -5.63 -22.49 -3.40
C ASN A 18 -5.26 -22.30 -4.88
N TYR A 19 -5.88 -21.35 -5.58
CA TYR A 19 -5.47 -20.99 -6.93
C TYR A 19 -3.99 -20.59 -6.94
N PHE A 20 -3.20 -21.27 -7.77
CA PHE A 20 -1.77 -21.02 -7.93
C PHE A 20 -1.55 -20.14 -9.17
N GLY A 21 -1.31 -18.84 -8.93
CA GLY A 21 -1.10 -17.85 -9.98
C GLY A 21 -1.40 -16.44 -9.50
N ASN A 22 -1.24 -15.46 -10.40
CA ASN A 22 -1.60 -14.07 -10.10
C ASN A 22 -3.10 -13.85 -10.22
N CYS A 23 -3.71 -13.34 -9.15
CA CYS A 23 -5.11 -12.93 -9.13
C CYS A 23 -5.19 -11.58 -8.43
N LEU A 24 -4.67 -10.55 -9.11
CA LEU A 24 -4.50 -9.21 -8.58
C LEU A 24 -5.33 -8.20 -9.37
N GLY A 25 -5.97 -7.29 -8.64
CA GLY A 25 -6.56 -6.05 -9.15
C GLY A 25 -5.95 -4.87 -8.43
N GLY A 26 -6.47 -3.66 -8.69
CA GLY A 26 -5.86 -2.49 -8.11
C GLY A 26 -6.62 -1.18 -8.24
N GLY A 27 -6.20 -0.24 -7.41
CA GLY A 27 -6.77 1.08 -7.29
C GLY A 27 -5.69 2.17 -7.24
N ILE A 28 -6.03 3.38 -7.69
CA ILE A 28 -5.08 4.49 -7.74
C ILE A 28 -5.73 5.77 -7.25
N ALA A 29 -5.40 6.18 -6.03
CA ALA A 29 -5.76 7.50 -5.52
C ALA A 29 -4.81 8.57 -6.09
N LYS A 30 -5.37 9.60 -6.76
CA LYS A 30 -4.63 10.72 -7.36
C LYS A 30 -4.95 12.02 -6.64
N ILE A 31 -3.92 12.70 -6.14
CA ILE A 31 -4.06 13.95 -5.38
C ILE A 31 -3.04 14.96 -5.89
N LYS A 32 -3.44 16.23 -5.99
CA LYS A 32 -2.51 17.32 -6.34
C LYS A 32 -1.50 17.52 -5.22
N HIS A 33 -0.22 17.60 -5.56
CA HIS A 33 0.85 17.75 -4.57
C HIS A 33 0.63 18.91 -3.59
N LYS A 34 0.20 20.08 -4.09
CA LYS A 34 -0.07 21.25 -3.25
C LYS A 34 -1.15 21.02 -2.18
N THR A 35 -2.12 20.16 -2.48
CA THR A 35 -3.18 19.78 -1.54
C THR A 35 -2.65 18.78 -0.53
N LEU A 36 -1.87 17.80 -0.99
CA LEU A 36 -1.31 16.75 -0.14
C LEU A 36 -0.31 17.30 0.91
N VAL A 37 0.41 18.38 0.61
CA VAL A 37 1.36 19.00 1.56
C VAL A 37 0.74 20.11 2.41
N GLY A 38 -0.56 20.38 2.26
CA GLY A 38 -1.29 21.32 3.11
C GLY A 38 -1.61 20.72 4.50
N GLU A 39 -2.20 21.53 5.37
CA GLU A 39 -2.55 21.15 6.76
C GLU A 39 -3.47 19.92 6.79
N GLU A 40 -4.56 19.97 6.01
CA GLU A 40 -5.53 18.87 5.84
C GLU A 40 -5.05 17.75 4.91
N GLY A 41 -3.78 17.77 4.48
CA GLY A 41 -3.25 16.87 3.47
C GLY A 41 -3.39 15.38 3.84
N PHE A 42 -3.28 15.05 5.12
CA PHE A 42 -3.45 13.69 5.64
C PHE A 42 -4.90 13.21 5.52
N VAL A 43 -5.87 14.00 6.01
CA VAL A 43 -7.30 13.67 5.94
C VAL A 43 -7.74 13.52 4.50
N ILE A 44 -7.35 14.45 3.63
CA ILE A 44 -7.65 14.40 2.19
C ILE A 44 -7.04 13.15 1.53
N ALA A 45 -5.84 12.74 1.96
CA ALA A 45 -5.23 11.50 1.48
C ALA A 45 -6.05 10.27 1.89
N ALA A 46 -6.41 10.18 3.17
CA ALA A 46 -7.23 9.09 3.70
C ALA A 46 -8.60 9.01 3.00
N GLU A 47 -9.27 10.15 2.79
CA GLU A 47 -10.54 10.22 2.07
C GLU A 47 -10.41 9.76 0.62
N ALA A 48 -9.38 10.22 -0.10
CA ALA A 48 -9.17 9.82 -1.49
C ALA A 48 -8.89 8.32 -1.63
N ILE A 49 -8.10 7.75 -0.71
CA ILE A 49 -7.83 6.31 -0.63
C ILE A 49 -9.12 5.55 -0.30
N ALA A 50 -9.88 5.99 0.70
CA ALA A 50 -11.14 5.35 1.09
C ALA A 50 -12.18 5.38 -0.04
N LEU A 51 -12.24 6.48 -0.79
CA LEU A 51 -13.14 6.62 -1.93
C LEU A 51 -12.73 5.70 -3.09
N ASP A 52 -11.44 5.59 -3.40
CA ASP A 52 -10.93 4.66 -4.40
C ASP A 52 -11.19 3.20 -3.98
N ILE A 53 -11.00 2.88 -2.70
CA ILE A 53 -11.32 1.55 -2.16
C ILE A 53 -12.83 1.26 -2.33
N LYS A 54 -13.68 2.20 -1.94
CA LYS A 54 -15.14 2.05 -2.02
C LYS A 54 -15.63 1.87 -3.45
N ASN A 55 -15.20 2.75 -4.35
CA ASN A 55 -15.77 2.86 -5.69
C ASN A 55 -15.14 1.89 -6.70
N ARG A 56 -13.85 1.55 -6.51
CA ARG A 56 -13.09 0.71 -7.44
C ARG A 56 -12.75 -0.64 -6.81
N VAL A 57 -12.02 -0.67 -5.69
CA VAL A 57 -11.50 -1.92 -5.12
C VAL A 57 -12.60 -2.88 -4.65
N ASN A 58 -13.66 -2.36 -4.03
CA ASN A 58 -14.77 -3.15 -3.52
C ASN A 58 -15.88 -3.37 -4.56
N ASN A 59 -15.77 -2.76 -5.74
CA ASN A 59 -16.69 -2.95 -6.84
C ASN A 59 -16.15 -4.01 -7.80
N LYS A 60 -16.83 -5.17 -7.87
CA LYS A 60 -16.39 -6.31 -8.69
C LYS A 60 -16.30 -5.98 -10.18
N ASP A 61 -17.13 -5.06 -10.68
CA ASP A 61 -17.16 -4.68 -12.08
C ASP A 61 -16.05 -3.66 -12.43
N GLU A 62 -15.51 -2.97 -11.43
CA GLU A 62 -14.51 -1.91 -11.62
C GLU A 62 -13.09 -2.34 -11.22
N VAL A 63 -12.93 -3.26 -10.26
CA VAL A 63 -11.61 -3.65 -9.71
C VAL A 63 -10.68 -4.29 -10.75
N LEU A 64 -11.25 -4.94 -11.76
CA LEU A 64 -10.53 -5.56 -12.89
C LEU A 64 -10.54 -4.71 -14.16
N LYS A 65 -11.27 -3.59 -14.17
CA LYS A 65 -11.48 -2.79 -15.38
C LYS A 65 -10.18 -2.11 -15.83
N GLY A 66 -9.80 -2.37 -17.08
CA GLY A 66 -8.60 -1.81 -17.69
C GLY A 66 -7.31 -2.50 -17.26
N VAL A 67 -7.38 -3.65 -16.58
CA VAL A 67 -6.20 -4.44 -16.18
C VAL A 67 -5.36 -4.87 -17.39
N GLU A 68 -6.02 -5.11 -18.52
CA GLU A 68 -5.41 -5.45 -19.80
C GLU A 68 -4.52 -4.33 -20.35
N ASN A 69 -4.77 -3.08 -19.92
CA ASN A 69 -4.04 -1.90 -20.36
C ASN A 69 -3.01 -1.41 -19.33
N TRP A 70 -2.83 -2.07 -18.18
CA TRP A 70 -1.93 -1.56 -17.13
C TRP A 70 -0.49 -1.40 -17.59
N MET A 71 0.00 -2.30 -18.45
CA MET A 71 1.37 -2.22 -18.97
C MET A 71 1.55 -0.99 -19.87
N SER A 72 0.61 -0.70 -20.75
CA SER A 72 0.64 0.48 -21.62
C SER A 72 0.31 1.77 -20.85
N ASP A 73 -0.57 1.69 -19.86
CA ASP A 73 -0.91 2.82 -18.99
C ASP A 73 0.21 3.19 -18.03
N SER A 74 1.18 2.30 -17.80
CA SER A 74 2.35 2.57 -16.96
C SER A 74 3.13 3.81 -17.44
N GLU A 75 3.17 4.04 -18.76
CA GLU A 75 3.81 5.21 -19.37
C GLU A 75 3.15 6.53 -18.93
N LYS A 76 1.83 6.51 -18.67
CA LYS A 76 1.09 7.70 -18.20
C LYS A 76 1.53 8.15 -16.81
N PHE A 77 2.20 7.28 -16.05
CA PHE A 77 2.73 7.60 -14.73
C PHE A 77 4.19 8.06 -14.78
N VAL A 78 4.85 8.02 -15.93
CA VAL A 78 6.21 8.55 -16.10
C VAL A 78 6.20 10.06 -15.82
N GLY A 79 7.05 10.49 -14.90
CA GLY A 79 7.10 11.89 -14.43
C GLY A 79 6.09 12.23 -13.32
N MET A 80 5.17 11.33 -12.98
CA MET A 80 4.35 11.47 -11.78
C MET A 80 5.11 11.01 -10.54
N ARG A 81 4.88 11.68 -9.40
CA ARG A 81 5.33 11.20 -8.09
C ARG A 81 4.35 10.15 -7.60
N THR A 82 4.72 8.88 -7.77
CA THR A 82 3.93 7.73 -7.33
C THR A 82 4.59 7.06 -6.14
N VAL A 83 3.77 6.44 -5.31
CA VAL A 83 4.19 5.54 -4.23
C VAL A 83 3.29 4.31 -4.30
N GLY A 84 3.91 3.14 -4.23
CA GLY A 84 3.22 1.85 -4.17
C GLY A 84 3.35 1.26 -2.78
N VAL A 85 2.30 0.56 -2.33
CA VAL A 85 2.33 -0.23 -1.10
C VAL A 85 2.52 -1.69 -1.48
N SER A 86 3.52 -2.33 -0.87
CA SER A 86 3.76 -3.77 -0.97
C SER A 86 3.40 -4.46 0.34
N GLY A 87 2.87 -5.68 0.24
CA GLY A 87 2.41 -6.43 1.41
C GLY A 87 0.96 -6.17 1.79
N SER A 88 0.49 -6.87 2.81
CA SER A 88 -0.86 -6.75 3.34
C SER A 88 -0.86 -7.19 4.80
N PRO A 89 -1.56 -6.47 5.71
CA PRO A 89 -1.74 -6.90 7.09
C PRO A 89 -2.44 -8.26 7.23
N LYS A 90 -3.13 -8.73 6.18
CA LYS A 90 -3.81 -10.04 6.15
C LYS A 90 -2.86 -11.21 5.88
N PHE A 91 -1.67 -10.95 5.34
CA PHE A 91 -0.66 -11.96 5.09
C PHE A 91 0.41 -11.86 6.17
N ASP A 92 0.38 -12.83 7.09
CA ASP A 92 1.33 -12.88 8.21
C ASP A 92 2.66 -13.48 7.76
N LEU A 93 3.37 -12.76 6.89
CA LEU A 93 4.72 -13.14 6.44
C LEU A 93 5.74 -13.07 7.60
N CYS A 94 5.42 -12.32 8.65
CA CYS A 94 6.21 -12.24 9.88
C CYS A 94 6.08 -13.52 10.73
N ASP A 95 4.95 -14.22 10.66
CA ASP A 95 4.75 -15.53 11.31
C ASP A 95 5.53 -16.69 10.66
N ALA A 96 6.22 -16.46 9.53
CA ALA A 96 7.09 -17.47 8.95
C ALA A 96 8.24 -17.82 9.93
N ASP A 97 8.22 -19.04 10.46
CA ASP A 97 9.27 -19.60 11.32
C ASP A 97 9.89 -20.83 10.67
N PHE A 98 11.14 -20.69 10.23
CA PHE A 98 11.93 -21.78 9.66
C PHE A 98 12.73 -22.56 10.73
N GLY A 99 12.40 -22.41 12.01
CA GLY A 99 13.16 -22.91 13.15
C GLY A 99 14.23 -21.93 13.67
N LEU A 100 14.22 -20.69 13.16
CA LEU A 100 15.15 -19.62 13.54
C LEU A 100 14.44 -18.48 14.29
N GLY A 101 13.14 -18.65 14.59
CA GLY A 101 12.27 -17.61 15.07
C GLY A 101 11.60 -16.84 13.94
N ARG A 102 10.61 -16.02 14.30
CA ARG A 102 9.78 -15.24 13.38
C ARG A 102 10.58 -14.17 12.64
N ALA A 103 10.18 -13.90 11.40
CA ALA A 103 10.83 -12.88 10.58
C ALA A 103 10.65 -11.48 11.21
N ARG A 104 11.76 -10.76 11.38
CA ARG A 104 11.80 -9.46 12.08
C ARG A 104 11.62 -8.24 11.16
N LYS A 105 11.89 -8.37 9.87
CA LYS A 105 11.80 -7.26 8.92
C LYS A 105 11.62 -7.75 7.49
N LEU A 106 10.67 -7.15 6.77
CA LEU A 106 10.51 -7.28 5.32
C LEU A 106 11.02 -6.01 4.64
N ASP A 107 11.97 -6.14 3.72
CA ASP A 107 12.50 -5.02 2.93
C ASP A 107 11.89 -5.01 1.53
N GLY A 108 11.47 -3.83 1.07
CA GLY A 108 10.82 -3.62 -0.22
C GLY A 108 11.77 -2.97 -1.23
N GLU A 109 11.37 -2.99 -2.50
CA GLU A 109 12.08 -2.27 -3.56
C GLU A 109 12.01 -0.75 -3.39
N LYS A 110 12.88 -0.05 -4.10
CA LYS A 110 13.02 1.41 -4.07
C LYS A 110 11.68 2.10 -4.42
N TYR A 111 11.30 3.11 -3.65
CA TYR A 111 10.02 3.85 -3.78
C TYR A 111 8.75 3.02 -3.50
N SER A 112 8.89 1.84 -2.90
CA SER A 112 7.78 1.12 -2.28
C SER A 112 7.76 1.32 -0.77
N ILE A 113 6.56 1.34 -0.20
CA ILE A 113 6.31 1.24 1.23
C ILE A 113 5.88 -0.20 1.48
N SER A 114 6.59 -0.94 2.34
CA SER A 114 6.12 -2.24 2.79
C SER A 114 5.17 -2.08 3.97
N LEU A 115 4.11 -2.90 4.02
CA LEU A 115 3.12 -2.92 5.08
C LEU A 115 2.88 -4.36 5.54
N CYS A 116 3.12 -4.63 6.81
CA CYS A 116 2.81 -5.90 7.45
C CYS A 116 2.27 -5.69 8.87
N LYS A 117 1.80 -6.77 9.47
CA LYS A 117 1.39 -6.78 10.88
C LYS A 117 2.63 -6.64 11.76
N SER A 118 2.50 -5.90 12.87
CA SER A 118 3.56 -5.81 13.87
C SER A 118 3.62 -7.06 14.73
N ASN A 119 4.83 -7.52 15.02
CA ASN A 119 5.05 -8.60 15.98
C ASN A 119 5.06 -8.12 17.44
N ASP A 120 5.31 -6.82 17.65
CA ASP A 120 5.57 -6.24 18.97
C ASP A 120 4.30 -5.73 19.65
N SER A 121 3.19 -5.57 18.91
CA SER A 121 1.93 -5.04 19.44
C SER A 121 0.71 -5.67 18.77
N GLU A 122 -0.29 -6.06 19.58
CA GLU A 122 -1.56 -6.57 19.06
C GLU A 122 -2.30 -5.46 18.30
N GLY A 123 -2.69 -5.75 17.06
CA GLY A 123 -3.31 -4.77 16.16
C GLY A 123 -2.36 -3.73 15.55
N GLY A 124 -1.07 -3.76 15.91
CA GLY A 124 -0.07 -2.85 15.35
C GLY A 124 0.27 -3.15 13.90
N LEU A 125 0.72 -2.13 13.18
CA LEU A 125 1.21 -2.23 11.80
C LEU A 125 2.67 -1.80 11.73
N GLU A 126 3.46 -2.54 10.97
CA GLU A 126 4.83 -2.18 10.62
C GLU A 126 4.88 -1.61 9.20
N ILE A 127 5.49 -0.43 9.09
CA ILE A 127 5.66 0.30 7.83
C ILE A 127 7.15 0.37 7.50
N GLY A 128 7.56 -0.35 6.46
CA GLY A 128 8.93 -0.30 5.96
C GLY A 128 9.06 0.69 4.80
N MET A 129 10.15 1.48 4.78
CA MET A 129 10.41 2.43 3.70
C MET A 129 11.89 2.38 3.32
N ASN A 130 12.17 2.20 2.03
CA ASN A 130 13.52 2.24 1.50
C ASN A 130 13.79 3.61 0.83
N ILE A 131 14.35 4.53 1.62
CA ILE A 131 14.69 5.90 1.18
C ILE A 131 16.19 6.09 1.32
N LYS A 132 16.81 6.75 0.33
CA LYS A 132 18.25 7.07 0.39
C LYS A 132 18.59 7.80 1.69
N GLN A 133 19.72 7.47 2.29
CA GLN A 133 20.21 8.14 3.49
C GLN A 133 20.67 9.56 3.16
N ASP A 134 19.74 10.52 3.20
CA ASP A 134 19.99 11.92 2.92
C ASP A 134 19.12 12.84 3.82
N LYS A 135 19.04 14.14 3.45
CA LYS A 135 18.19 15.12 4.13
C LYS A 135 16.69 14.72 4.12
N THR A 136 16.25 13.96 3.12
CA THR A 136 14.87 13.48 2.97
C THR A 136 14.49 12.49 4.06
N ARG A 137 15.36 11.51 4.37
CA ARG A 137 15.12 10.54 5.46
C ARG A 137 14.94 11.25 6.81
N ARG A 138 15.81 12.21 7.14
CA ARG A 138 15.73 12.97 8.40
C ARG A 138 14.46 13.80 8.51
N LYS A 139 14.06 14.45 7.40
CA LYS A 139 12.84 15.25 7.35
C LYS A 139 11.60 14.39 7.52
N LEU A 140 11.54 13.24 6.85
CA LEU A 140 10.42 12.32 6.96
C LEU A 140 10.29 11.74 8.36
N SER A 141 11.39 11.28 8.95
CA SER A 141 11.38 10.75 10.33
C SER A 141 10.83 11.79 11.31
N ARG A 142 11.25 13.06 11.22
CA ARG A 142 10.68 14.12 12.07
C ARG A 142 9.17 14.29 11.87
N VAL A 143 8.72 14.37 10.62
CA VAL A 143 7.29 14.56 10.32
C VAL A 143 6.45 13.41 10.88
N LEU A 144 6.94 12.17 10.77
CA LEU A 144 6.22 11.00 11.30
C LEU A 144 6.20 11.01 12.82
N HIS A 145 7.31 11.31 13.49
CA HIS A 145 7.34 11.34 14.96
C HIS A 145 6.44 12.45 15.53
N THR A 146 6.53 13.67 15.00
CA THR A 146 5.74 14.80 15.52
C THR A 146 4.24 14.56 15.36
N LYS A 147 3.79 14.01 14.22
CA LYS A 147 2.35 13.78 13.99
C LYS A 147 1.77 12.64 14.82
N VAL A 148 2.55 11.60 15.13
CA VAL A 148 2.11 10.50 16.00
C VAL A 148 2.02 10.94 17.46
N GLU A 149 2.87 11.88 17.87
CA GLU A 149 2.84 12.46 19.22
C GLU A 149 1.69 13.46 19.39
N ASP A 150 1.31 14.21 18.35
CA ASP A 150 0.19 15.17 18.40
C ASP A 150 -1.21 14.51 18.42
N GLU A 151 -1.32 13.22 18.07
CA GLU A 151 -2.59 12.46 18.04
C GLU A 151 -2.81 11.56 19.28
N ASN A 152 -1.89 11.56 20.26
CA ASN A 152 -2.03 10.86 21.56
C ASN A 152 -2.19 11.85 22.72
#